data_AF-A0A2U1WMH4-F1
#
_entry.id   AF-A0A2U1WMH4-F1
#
_cell.length_a   1.000
_cell.length_b   1.000
_cell.length_c   1.000
_cell.angle_alpha   90.00
_cell.angle_beta   90.00
_cell.angle_gamma   90.00
#
_symmetry.space_group_name_H-M   'P 1'
#
loop_
_entity.id
_entity.type
_entity.pdbx_description
1 polymer ?
#
loop_
_entity_poly.entity_id
_entity_poly.type
_entity_poly.pdbx_seq_one_letter_code
_entity_poly.pdbx_strand_id
1 'polypeptide(L)' 'MASMMIKVAGEGLVSKAHRNADVGPTSGSSVVYEVLNIPAGVPDEDVIAAFKGFKPADKQYEVDWAALKG' A
#
# COMPACT_ATOMS: atom_id res chain seq x y z
N MET A 1 -1.92 7.22 -15.03
CA MET A 1 -1.76 7.06 -13.57
C MET A 1 -1.70 5.58 -13.28
N ALA A 2 -0.87 5.16 -12.34
CA ALA A 2 -0.69 3.76 -11.99
C ALA A 2 -1.29 3.47 -10.60
N SER A 3 -1.54 2.19 -10.31
CA SER A 3 -1.76 1.71 -8.95
C SER A 3 -0.67 0.70 -8.57
N MET A 4 -0.43 0.57 -7.27
CA MET A 4 0.56 -0.34 -6.73
C MET A 4 0.00 -1.04 -5.49
N MET A 5 0.09 -2.36 -5.46
CA MET A 5 -0.28 -3.13 -4.28
C MET A 5 0.88 -3.20 -3.29
N ILE A 6 0.59 -2.93 -2.03
CA ILE A 6 1.53 -2.93 -0.91
C ILE A 6 1.08 -3.96 0.11
N LYS A 7 1.97 -4.84 0.53
CA LYS A 7 1.76 -5.78 1.63
C LYS A 7 2.38 -5.23 2.90
N VAL A 8 1.57 -5.16 3.95
CA VAL A 8 1.99 -4.86 5.32
C VAL A 8 1.88 -6.15 6.15
N ALA A 9 3.01 -6.69 6.60
CA ALA A 9 3.00 -7.82 7.53
C ALA A 9 2.71 -7.34 8.96
N GLY A 10 2.25 -8.25 9.83
CA GLY A 10 1.87 -7.94 11.22
C GLY A 10 2.98 -7.35 12.09
N GLU A 11 4.24 -7.53 11.70
CA GLU A 11 5.41 -6.90 12.34
C GLU A 11 5.71 -5.49 11.78
N GLY A 12 4.85 -4.95 10.94
CA GLY A 12 5.01 -3.63 10.30
C GLY A 12 5.93 -3.62 9.08
N LEU A 13 6.34 -4.79 8.57
CA LEU A 13 7.13 -4.88 7.34
C LEU A 13 6.25 -4.48 6.14
N VAL A 14 6.58 -3.34 5.53
CA VAL A 14 5.91 -2.82 4.33
C VAL A 14 6.73 -3.16 3.09
N SER A 15 6.12 -3.84 2.12
CA SER A 15 6.78 -4.30 0.89
C SER A 15 5.80 -4.30 -0.29
N LYS A 16 6.31 -4.36 -1.52
CA LYS A 16 5.46 -4.53 -2.71
C LYS A 16 4.74 -5.88 -2.64
N ALA A 17 3.42 -5.88 -2.83
CA ALA A 17 2.65 -7.11 -2.90
C ALA A 17 2.82 -7.78 -4.28
N HIS A 18 2.47 -9.07 -4.33
CA HIS A 18 2.43 -9.78 -5.60
C HIS A 18 1.36 -9.17 -6.52
N ARG A 19 1.61 -9.11 -7.83
CA ARG A 19 0.70 -8.51 -8.83
C ARG A 19 -0.71 -9.12 -8.89
N ASN A 20 -0.88 -10.32 -8.35
CA ASN A 20 -2.14 -11.05 -8.32
C ASN A 20 -2.67 -11.19 -6.88
N ALA A 21 -2.19 -10.37 -5.95
CA ALA A 21 -2.69 -10.38 -4.58
C ALA A 21 -4.06 -9.70 -4.52
N ASP A 22 -4.94 -10.25 -3.71
CA ASP A 22 -6.21 -9.60 -3.39
C ASP A 22 -6.01 -8.53 -2.31
N VAL A 23 -6.68 -7.40 -2.49
CA VAL A 23 -6.69 -6.29 -1.52
C VAL A 23 -7.45 -6.72 -0.27
N GLY A 24 -6.90 -6.41 0.90
CA GLY A 24 -7.50 -6.72 2.20
C GLY A 24 -6.66 -7.64 3.10
N PRO A 25 -7.23 -8.11 4.22
CA PRO A 25 -6.54 -8.98 5.16
C PRO A 25 -6.30 -10.37 4.57
N THR A 26 -5.12 -10.90 4.80
CA THR A 26 -4.70 -12.24 4.38
C THR A 26 -4.59 -13.18 5.58
N SER A 27 -4.63 -14.50 5.34
CA SER A 27 -4.54 -15.51 6.40
C SER A 27 -3.22 -15.50 7.19
N GLY A 28 -2.18 -14.83 6.69
CA GLY A 28 -0.84 -14.79 7.30
C GLY A 28 -0.53 -13.52 8.10
N SER A 29 -1.52 -12.98 8.83
CA SER A 29 -1.37 -11.75 9.64
C SER A 29 -0.79 -10.58 8.83
N SER A 30 -1.10 -10.52 7.54
CA SER A 30 -0.66 -9.45 6.65
C SER A 30 -1.88 -8.82 5.99
N VAL A 31 -1.81 -7.54 5.69
CA VAL A 31 -2.86 -6.82 4.96
C VAL A 31 -2.27 -6.31 3.66
N VAL A 32 -2.97 -6.53 2.55
CA VAL A 32 -2.64 -5.97 1.25
C VAL A 32 -3.46 -4.70 1.06
N TYR A 33 -2.78 -3.61 0.73
CA TYR A 33 -3.37 -2.34 0.38
C TYR A 33 -3.11 -2.05 -1.08
N GLU A 34 -3.99 -1.29 -1.71
CA GLU A 34 -3.76 -0.75 -3.04
C GLU A 34 -3.59 0.76 -2.98
N VAL A 35 -2.45 1.25 -3.45
CA VAL A 35 -2.21 2.68 -3.58
C VAL A 35 -2.65 3.12 -4.97
N LEU A 36 -3.64 4.00 -5.00
CA LEU A 36 -4.28 4.51 -6.22
C LEU A 36 -3.65 5.84 -6.66
N ASN A 37 -3.85 6.17 -7.93
CA ASN A 37 -3.52 7.49 -8.50
C ASN A 37 -2.04 7.89 -8.37
N ILE A 38 -1.13 6.92 -8.49
CA ILE A 38 0.31 7.18 -8.44
C ILE A 38 0.73 7.94 -9.73
N PRO A 39 1.39 9.11 -9.60
CA PRO A 39 1.91 9.86 -10.73
C PRO A 39 2.96 9.07 -11.52
N ALA A 40 3.05 9.33 -12.82
CA ALA A 40 4.11 8.75 -13.64
C ALA A 40 5.49 9.24 -13.15
N GLY A 41 6.46 8.33 -13.05
CA GLY A 41 7.82 8.64 -12.61
C GLY A 41 8.08 8.49 -11.11
N VAL A 42 7.07 8.18 -10.29
CA VAL A 42 7.28 7.82 -8.88
C VAL A 42 7.78 6.37 -8.81
N PRO A 43 8.95 6.11 -8.20
CA PRO A 43 9.44 4.74 -8.02
C PRO A 43 8.69 4.02 -6.90
N ASP A 44 8.56 2.70 -7.03
CA ASP A 44 7.90 1.83 -6.03
C ASP A 44 8.43 2.04 -4.60
N GLU A 45 9.73 2.33 -4.46
CA GLU A 45 10.39 2.57 -3.17
C GLU A 45 9.85 3.82 -2.46
N ASP A 46 9.56 4.89 -3.22
CA ASP A 46 8.96 6.10 -2.68
C ASP A 46 7.52 5.86 -2.22
N VAL A 47 6.80 4.99 -2.93
CA VAL A 47 5.44 4.60 -2.56
C VAL A 47 5.45 3.84 -1.24
N ILE A 48 6.35 2.86 -1.11
CA ILE A 48 6.55 2.09 0.13
C ILE A 48 6.98 3.01 1.27
N ALA A 49 7.91 3.93 1.03
CA ALA A 49 8.39 4.87 2.04
C ALA A 49 7.28 5.80 2.55
N ALA A 50 6.45 6.32 1.64
CA ALA A 50 5.30 7.14 2.02
C ALA A 50 4.27 6.32 2.82
N PHE A 51 4.00 5.09 2.41
CA PHE A 51 3.05 4.23 3.11
C PHE A 51 3.50 3.82 4.52
N LYS A 52 4.81 3.67 4.77
CA LYS A 52 5.35 3.33 6.11
C LYS A 52 4.97 4.34 7.20
N GLY A 53 4.84 5.62 6.85
CA GLY A 53 4.43 6.68 7.79
C GLY A 53 2.91 6.83 7.91
N PHE A 54 2.15 6.19 7.02
CA PHE A 54 0.70 6.33 6.93
C PHE A 54 -0.01 5.27 7.76
N LYS A 55 -1.05 5.69 8.49
CA LYS A 55 -1.95 4.77 9.19
C LYS A 55 -3.28 4.72 8.43
N PRO A 56 -3.56 3.64 7.69
CA PRO A 56 -4.84 3.50 7.00
C PRO A 56 -5.99 3.45 8.00
N ALA A 57 -7.14 3.97 7.58
CA ALA A 57 -8.36 3.93 8.38
C ALA A 57 -8.89 2.49 8.52
N ASP A 58 -9.70 2.25 9.55
CA ASP A 58 -10.29 0.92 9.78
C ASP A 58 -11.07 0.46 8.54
N LYS A 59 -10.78 -0.77 8.08
CA LYS A 59 -11.39 -1.40 6.89
C LYS A 59 -11.19 -0.64 5.57
N GLN A 60 -10.26 0.30 5.51
CA GLN A 60 -9.86 0.94 4.26
C GLN A 60 -8.58 0.29 3.73
N TYR A 61 -8.68 -0.35 2.58
CA TYR A 61 -7.55 -1.05 1.94
C TYR A 61 -7.08 -0.37 0.66
N GLU A 62 -7.85 0.57 0.12
CA GLU A 62 -7.49 1.42 -1.00
C GLU A 62 -7.09 2.80 -0.49
N VAL A 63 -5.91 3.27 -0.87
CA VAL A 63 -5.34 4.51 -0.39
C VAL A 63 -4.90 5.36 -1.56
N ASP A 64 -5.43 6.57 -1.66
CA ASP A 64 -4.96 7.52 -2.66
C ASP A 64 -3.52 7.98 -2.38
N TRP A 65 -2.68 8.08 -3.42
CA TRP A 65 -1.34 8.65 -3.33
C TRP A 65 -1.34 10.03 -2.66
N ALA A 66 -2.36 10.85 -2.95
CA ALA A 66 -2.51 12.17 -2.34
C ALA A 66 -2.68 12.11 -0.81
N ALA A 67 -3.32 11.06 -0.28
CA ALA A 67 -3.50 10.86 1.16
C ALA A 67 -2.20 10.46 1.87
N LEU A 68 -1.26 9.83 1.16
CA LEU A 68 0.06 9.44 1.69
C LEU A 68 1.04 10.61 1.82
N LYS A 69 0.78 11.72 1.13
CA LYS A 69 1.62 12.93 1.11
C LYS A 69 1.04 14.10 1.91
N GLY A 70 -0.12 13.89 2.55
CA GLY A 70 -0.81 14.89 3.38
C GLY A 70 -0.13 15.20 4.69
#